data_AF-A0A1A9VSZ2-F1
#
_entry.id   AF-A0A1A9VSZ2-F1
#
_cell.length_a   1.000
_cell.length_b   1.000
_cell.length_c   1.000
_cell.angle_alpha   90.00
_cell.angle_beta   90.00
_cell.angle_gamma   90.00
#
_symmetry.space_group_name_H-M   'P 1'
#
loop_
_entity.id
_entity.type
_entity.pdbx_description
1 polymer ?
#
loop_
_entity_poly.entity_id
_entity_poly.type
_entity_poly.pdbx_seq_one_letter_code
_entity_poly.pdbx_strand_id
1 'polypeptide(L)'
;MPRIKPTTKIDVIGNLDLNPEKAVGDYIESKQQDTYFVKPPNWDSAGDSVELLYIRNERKHTAMLRLQAEMLENAKKQQASNAKRIRKLYKMHSKLRKRFIEVNGFIKDCVDKKRIAEKKVAEETAQHEMLRSVITKYTRSIEELSKFRKELKATVKEFKPYEKVLKEVVEKSDIFQSVKDCMDRCDALMLAQVEISELEQRKIQEIEEMRKRMVKVTNEAALTVLGLKNDLAELERSYNQARAECSKWEKILANAKNTVALHDLDRDRALDGIHYMYRLLCKRRNREPVFYRIDVENQLDYVKREIELLIEVHKEYMKRNSRSKLSEYSSEKDMVKC
;
A
#
# COMPACT_ATOMS: atom_id res chain seq x y z
N MET A 1 -48.14 42.76 86.06
CA MET A 1 -48.97 41.60 85.63
C MET A 1 -49.80 41.12 86.80
N PRO A 2 -51.09 41.48 86.91
CA PRO A 2 -51.96 40.96 87.94
C PRO A 2 -52.55 39.61 87.50
N ARG A 3 -52.52 38.64 88.42
CA ARG A 3 -53.13 37.31 88.27
C ARG A 3 -54.64 37.45 88.08
N ILE A 4 -55.18 36.89 87.00
CA ILE A 4 -56.62 36.86 86.76
C ILE A 4 -57.10 35.40 86.82
N LYS A 5 -57.61 35.09 88.02
CA LYS A 5 -58.66 34.14 88.42
C LYS A 5 -58.37 32.62 88.37
N PRO A 6 -58.51 31.90 89.52
CA PRO A 6 -58.55 30.44 89.52
C PRO A 6 -59.89 29.96 88.93
N THR A 7 -59.84 28.83 88.23
CA THR A 7 -60.98 28.13 87.63
C THR A 7 -61.91 27.59 88.72
N THR A 8 -62.92 28.37 89.10
CA THR A 8 -63.95 28.04 90.10
C THR A 8 -65.19 27.39 89.50
N LYS A 9 -65.03 26.34 88.69
CA LYS A 9 -66.16 25.47 88.29
C LYS A 9 -65.69 24.02 88.20
N ILE A 10 -65.87 23.29 89.28
CA ILE A 10 -65.84 21.84 89.31
C ILE A 10 -67.30 21.40 89.47
N ASP A 11 -67.66 20.37 88.73
CA ASP A 11 -69.03 19.94 88.45
C ASP A 11 -69.89 19.75 89.70
N VAL A 12 -71.10 20.29 89.63
CA VAL A 12 -72.14 20.21 90.65
C VAL A 12 -72.74 18.80 90.63
N ILE A 13 -72.56 18.02 91.71
CA ILE A 13 -73.35 16.81 91.98
C ILE A 13 -74.42 17.19 93.01
N GLY A 14 -75.63 17.49 92.54
CA GLY A 14 -76.78 17.83 93.40
C GLY A 14 -76.76 19.26 93.97
N ASN A 15 -77.34 19.47 95.16
CA ASN A 15 -77.53 20.79 95.79
C ASN A 15 -76.45 21.17 96.84
N LEU A 16 -75.30 20.48 96.90
CA LEU A 16 -74.21 20.81 97.84
C LEU A 16 -73.11 21.65 97.16
N ASP A 17 -72.77 22.79 97.77
CA ASP A 17 -71.76 23.76 97.29
C ASP A 17 -70.35 23.36 97.80
N LEU A 18 -69.50 22.80 96.92
CA LEU A 18 -68.18 22.19 97.24
C LEU A 18 -67.04 23.22 97.44
N ASN A 19 -67.32 24.38 98.03
CA ASN A 19 -66.26 25.30 98.43
C ASN A 19 -65.51 24.73 99.65
N PRO A 20 -64.18 24.51 99.61
CA PRO A 20 -63.46 23.83 100.69
C PRO A 20 -63.54 24.56 102.04
N GLU A 21 -63.60 25.89 102.03
CA GLU A 21 -63.76 26.69 103.25
C GLU A 21 -65.14 26.51 103.90
N LYS A 22 -66.21 26.37 103.11
CA LYS A 22 -67.56 26.08 103.62
C LYS A 22 -67.71 24.62 104.02
N ALA A 23 -67.14 23.70 103.25
CA ALA A 23 -67.21 22.27 103.51
C ALA A 23 -66.56 21.86 104.85
N VAL A 24 -65.49 22.56 105.28
CA VAL A 24 -64.90 22.36 106.60
C VAL A 24 -65.85 22.85 107.71
N GLY A 25 -66.52 23.99 107.50
CA GLY A 25 -67.58 24.48 108.40
C GLY A 25 -68.72 23.49 108.54
N ASP A 26 -69.27 23.02 107.41
CA ASP A 26 -70.36 22.04 107.38
C ASP A 26 -69.95 20.70 108.02
N TYR A 27 -68.70 20.27 107.85
CA TYR A 27 -68.17 19.05 108.50
C TYR A 27 -68.05 19.21 110.02
N ILE A 28 -67.59 20.37 110.50
CA ILE A 28 -67.50 20.67 111.93
C ILE A 28 -68.91 20.75 112.53
N GLU A 29 -69.85 21.42 111.86
CA GLU A 29 -71.25 21.49 112.29
C GLU A 29 -71.90 20.10 112.31
N SER A 30 -71.66 19.26 111.31
CA SER A 30 -72.14 17.87 111.28
C SER A 30 -71.55 17.05 112.43
N LYS A 31 -70.26 17.22 112.74
CA LYS A 31 -69.62 16.53 113.87
C LYS A 31 -70.15 17.02 115.22
N GLN A 32 -70.40 18.32 115.35
CA GLN A 32 -71.01 18.91 116.54
C GLN A 32 -72.46 18.43 116.72
N GLN A 33 -73.24 18.36 115.63
CA GLN A 33 -74.57 17.79 115.64
C GLN A 33 -74.53 16.31 116.05
N ASP A 34 -73.63 15.49 115.51
CA ASP A 34 -73.47 14.08 115.95
C ASP A 34 -73.17 13.96 117.46
N THR A 35 -72.38 14.88 118.03
CA THR A 35 -72.03 14.84 119.47
C THR A 35 -73.11 15.37 120.42
N TYR A 36 -73.92 16.34 119.99
CA TYR A 36 -74.92 17.00 120.85
C TYR A 36 -76.37 16.63 120.50
N PHE A 37 -76.60 15.85 119.45
CA PHE A 37 -77.94 15.40 119.07
C PHE A 37 -78.41 14.22 119.92
N VAL A 38 -79.03 14.54 121.06
CA VAL A 38 -79.79 13.58 121.85
C VAL A 38 -81.14 13.37 121.16
N LYS A 39 -81.39 12.17 120.60
CA LYS A 39 -82.73 11.79 120.14
C LYS A 39 -83.64 11.67 121.38
N PRO A 40 -84.71 12.47 121.48
CA PRO A 40 -85.67 12.32 122.57
C PRO A 40 -86.29 10.91 122.54
N PRO A 41 -86.56 10.28 123.68
CA PRO A 41 -87.29 9.01 123.72
C PRO A 41 -88.69 9.17 123.10
N ASN A 42 -89.12 8.22 122.27
CA ASN A 42 -90.35 8.25 121.45
C ASN A 42 -91.70 8.41 122.22
N TRP A 43 -91.68 8.60 123.54
CA TRP A 43 -92.87 8.74 124.39
C TRP A 43 -93.20 10.21 124.73
N ASP A 44 -92.25 11.14 124.54
CA ASP A 44 -92.45 12.59 124.69
C ASP A 44 -92.19 13.37 123.37
N SER A 45 -92.27 12.64 122.26
CA SER A 45 -92.45 13.20 120.93
C SER A 45 -93.79 12.65 120.46
N ALA A 46 -94.77 13.51 120.22
CA ALA A 46 -96.06 13.07 119.69
C ALA A 46 -95.77 12.29 118.40
N GLY A 47 -95.87 10.96 118.46
CA GLY A 47 -95.64 10.11 117.30
C GLY A 47 -96.52 10.63 116.18
N ASP A 48 -95.92 10.83 115.00
CA ASP A 48 -96.63 11.34 113.82
C ASP A 48 -97.96 10.59 113.73
N SER A 49 -99.09 11.24 114.04
CA SER A 49 -100.42 10.66 113.91
C SER A 49 -100.56 10.10 112.48
N VAL A 50 -101.48 9.15 112.25
CA VAL A 50 -101.69 8.59 110.90
C VAL A 50 -101.87 9.70 109.86
N GLU A 51 -102.48 10.82 110.27
CA GLU A 51 -102.60 12.05 109.51
C GLU A 51 -101.25 12.74 109.25
N LEU A 52 -100.35 12.87 110.23
CA LEU A 52 -99.01 13.43 110.03
C LEU A 52 -98.13 12.54 109.12
N LEU A 53 -98.21 11.21 109.23
CA LEU A 53 -97.54 10.29 108.30
C LEU A 53 -98.11 10.38 106.88
N TYR A 54 -99.43 10.51 106.76
CA TYR A 54 -100.11 10.74 105.49
C TYR A 54 -99.63 12.06 104.85
N ILE A 55 -99.61 13.16 105.61
CA ILE A 55 -99.09 14.46 105.18
C ILE A 55 -97.60 14.36 104.78
N ARG A 56 -96.79 13.59 105.51
CA ARG A 56 -95.36 13.39 105.20
C ARG A 56 -95.16 12.55 103.93
N ASN A 57 -95.96 11.52 103.73
CA ASN A 57 -95.94 10.70 102.52
C ASN A 57 -96.44 11.48 101.31
N GLU A 58 -97.49 12.29 101.45
CA GLU A 58 -97.91 13.23 100.41
C GLU A 58 -96.81 14.23 100.09
N ARG A 59 -96.12 14.79 101.09
CA ARG A 59 -94.96 15.69 100.87
C ARG A 59 -93.80 15.00 100.15
N LYS A 60 -93.49 13.74 100.48
CA LYS A 60 -92.47 12.94 99.78
C LYS A 60 -92.89 12.55 98.36
N HIS A 61 -94.15 12.16 98.18
CA HIS A 61 -94.71 11.82 96.89
C HIS A 61 -94.75 13.03 95.95
N THR A 62 -95.18 14.19 96.46
CA THR A 62 -95.12 15.46 95.73
C THR A 62 -93.69 15.89 95.43
N ALA A 63 -92.73 15.68 96.34
CA ALA A 63 -91.31 15.90 96.06
C ALA A 63 -90.76 14.92 95.00
N MET A 64 -91.17 13.65 95.02
CA MET A 64 -90.76 12.65 94.04
C MET A 64 -91.33 12.95 92.64
N LEU A 65 -92.59 13.36 92.56
CA LEU A 65 -93.22 13.79 91.31
C LEU A 65 -92.52 15.04 90.75
N ARG A 66 -92.12 15.99 91.60
CA ARG A 66 -91.31 17.15 91.19
C ARG A 66 -89.95 16.71 90.65
N LEU A 67 -89.25 15.80 91.33
CA LEU A 67 -87.96 15.29 90.89
C LEU A 67 -88.06 14.49 89.58
N GLN A 68 -89.10 13.67 89.42
CA GLN A 68 -89.34 12.94 88.19
C GLN A 68 -89.63 13.90 87.03
N ALA A 69 -90.40 14.96 87.28
CA ALA A 69 -90.65 16.01 86.30
C ALA A 69 -89.35 16.74 85.91
N GLU A 70 -88.50 17.08 86.89
CA GLU A 70 -87.18 17.69 86.66
C GLU A 70 -86.23 16.76 85.87
N MET A 71 -86.17 15.47 86.21
CA MET A 71 -85.37 14.49 85.48
C MET A 71 -85.85 14.31 84.04
N LEU A 72 -87.17 14.27 83.83
CA LEU A 72 -87.76 14.17 82.49
C LEU A 72 -87.47 15.44 81.68
N GLU A 73 -87.61 16.63 82.28
CA GLU A 73 -87.20 17.89 81.67
C GLU A 73 -85.71 17.90 81.30
N ASN A 74 -84.85 17.45 82.20
CA ASN A 74 -83.41 17.42 81.98
C ASN A 74 -83.03 16.39 80.90
N ALA A 75 -83.66 15.21 80.88
CA ALA A 75 -83.47 14.22 79.83
C ALA A 75 -83.94 14.74 78.47
N LYS A 76 -85.09 15.43 78.42
CA LYS A 76 -85.57 16.12 77.20
C LYS A 76 -84.60 17.20 76.73
N LYS A 77 -84.11 18.05 77.65
CA LYS A 77 -83.10 19.08 77.35
C LYS A 77 -81.80 18.46 76.82
N GLN A 78 -81.35 17.37 77.43
CA GLN A 78 -80.13 16.66 77.03
C GLN A 78 -80.28 15.93 75.69
N GLN A 79 -81.42 15.28 75.46
CA GLN A 79 -81.74 14.65 74.17
C GLN A 79 -81.79 15.71 73.06
N ALA A 80 -82.39 16.87 73.31
CA ALA A 80 -82.40 17.99 72.37
C ALA A 80 -80.98 18.53 72.11
N SER A 81 -80.13 18.62 73.14
CA SER A 81 -78.72 19.01 73.01
C SER A 81 -77.91 18.00 72.19
N ASN A 82 -78.05 16.71 72.47
CA ASN A 82 -77.39 15.62 71.76
C ASN A 82 -77.85 15.53 70.31
N ALA A 83 -79.15 15.65 70.04
CA ALA A 83 -79.68 15.71 68.69
C ALA A 83 -79.10 16.90 67.91
N LYS A 84 -78.95 18.08 68.54
CA LYS A 84 -78.27 19.24 67.95
C LYS A 84 -76.79 18.94 67.66
N ARG A 85 -76.07 18.24 68.57
CA ARG A 85 -74.66 17.87 68.40
C ARG A 85 -74.46 16.87 67.26
N ILE A 86 -75.29 15.84 67.18
CA ILE A 86 -75.29 14.84 66.09
C ILE A 86 -75.56 15.53 64.74
N ARG A 87 -76.56 16.42 64.66
CA ARG A 87 -76.81 17.20 63.44
C ARG A 87 -75.63 18.08 63.04
N LYS A 88 -74.95 18.72 64.00
CA LYS A 88 -73.73 19.50 63.74
C LYS A 88 -72.60 18.63 63.20
N LEU A 89 -72.41 17.43 63.75
CA LEU A 89 -71.40 16.47 63.29
C LEU A 89 -71.67 16.03 61.84
N TYR A 90 -72.90 15.62 61.50
CA TYR A 90 -73.24 15.25 60.12
C TYR A 90 -73.05 16.42 59.14
N LYS A 91 -73.40 17.65 59.54
CA LYS A 91 -73.14 18.86 58.74
C LYS A 91 -71.64 19.06 58.53
N MET A 92 -70.82 18.87 59.55
CA MET A 92 -69.36 19.01 59.47
C MET A 92 -68.74 17.92 58.58
N HIS A 93 -69.16 16.66 58.75
CA HIS A 93 -68.69 15.54 57.95
C HIS A 93 -69.05 15.72 56.47
N SER A 94 -70.27 16.17 56.16
CA SER A 94 -70.68 16.49 54.79
C SER A 94 -69.81 17.61 54.18
N LYS A 95 -69.53 18.68 54.93
CA LYS A 95 -68.62 19.75 54.50
C LYS A 95 -67.20 19.23 54.25
N LEU A 96 -66.70 18.36 55.12
CA LEU A 96 -65.36 17.78 54.97
C LEU A 96 -65.28 16.90 53.72
N ARG A 97 -66.29 16.07 53.47
CA ARG A 97 -66.36 15.23 52.27
C ARG A 97 -66.40 16.06 50.99
N LYS A 98 -67.16 17.17 50.97
CA LYS A 98 -67.17 18.11 49.83
C LYS A 98 -65.78 18.70 49.57
N ARG A 99 -65.13 19.21 50.63
CA ARG A 99 -63.75 19.72 50.53
C ARG A 99 -62.75 18.66 50.06
N PHE A 100 -62.90 17.42 50.51
CA PHE A 100 -62.03 16.32 50.07
C PHE A 100 -62.18 16.04 48.58
N ILE A 101 -63.41 16.05 48.07
CA ILE A 101 -63.68 15.90 46.63
C ILE A 101 -63.08 17.07 45.85
N GLU A 102 -63.27 18.30 46.32
CA GLU A 102 -62.71 19.52 45.71
C GLU A 102 -61.17 19.48 45.67
N VAL A 103 -60.52 19.12 46.78
CA VAL A 103 -59.06 19.01 46.87
C VAL A 103 -58.53 17.88 45.99
N ASN A 104 -59.19 16.73 45.97
CA ASN A 104 -58.78 15.62 45.09
C ASN A 104 -58.96 15.98 43.61
N GLY A 105 -60.03 16.68 43.25
CA GLY A 105 -60.22 17.24 41.91
C GLY A 105 -59.09 18.21 41.55
N PHE A 106 -58.77 19.14 42.45
CA PHE A 106 -57.68 20.09 42.26
C PHE A 106 -56.31 19.41 42.10
N ILE A 107 -56.02 18.36 42.87
CA ILE A 107 -54.77 17.59 42.74
C ILE A 107 -54.71 16.91 41.37
N LYS A 108 -55.80 16.28 40.92
CA LYS A 108 -55.88 15.67 39.59
C LYS A 108 -55.64 16.69 38.48
N ASP A 109 -56.32 17.84 38.55
CA ASP A 109 -56.15 18.92 37.58
C ASP A 109 -54.71 19.45 37.56
N CYS A 110 -54.07 19.56 38.73
CA CYS A 110 -52.66 19.96 38.82
C CYS A 110 -51.73 18.92 38.18
N VAL A 111 -51.98 17.62 38.40
CA VAL A 111 -51.21 16.54 37.78
C VAL A 111 -51.38 16.54 36.27
N ASP A 112 -52.62 16.71 35.78
CA ASP A 112 -52.89 16.75 34.35
C ASP A 112 -52.26 17.98 33.68
N LYS A 113 -52.34 19.16 34.32
CA LYS A 113 -51.66 20.37 33.86
C LYS A 113 -50.14 20.20 33.84
N LYS A 114 -49.56 19.59 34.88
CA LYS A 114 -48.14 19.28 34.94
C LYS A 114 -47.74 18.36 33.78
N ARG A 115 -48.50 17.28 33.55
CA ARG A 115 -48.24 16.34 32.45
C ARG A 115 -48.33 17.01 31.08
N ILE A 116 -49.30 17.90 30.87
CA ILE A 116 -49.42 18.68 29.62
C ILE A 116 -48.22 19.62 29.45
N ALA A 117 -47.82 20.31 30.52
CA ALA A 117 -46.66 21.20 30.50
C ALA A 117 -45.37 20.42 30.20
N GLU A 118 -45.15 19.27 30.83
CA GLU A 118 -44.00 18.40 30.59
C GLU A 118 -43.96 17.90 29.14
N LYS A 119 -45.10 17.50 28.58
CA LYS A 119 -45.18 17.12 27.16
C LYS A 119 -44.80 18.29 26.23
N LYS A 120 -45.36 19.48 26.48
CA LYS A 120 -45.02 20.67 25.69
C LYS A 120 -43.55 21.03 25.80
N VAL A 121 -42.98 20.98 27.00
CA VAL A 121 -41.55 21.21 27.20
C VAL A 121 -40.73 20.19 26.40
N ALA A 122 -41.09 18.90 26.45
CA ALA A 122 -40.40 17.87 25.67
C ALA A 122 -40.48 18.14 24.14
N GLU A 123 -41.67 18.45 23.64
CA GLU A 123 -41.88 18.79 22.22
C GLU A 123 -41.05 20.02 21.78
N GLU A 124 -41.09 21.11 22.56
CA GLU A 124 -40.30 22.33 22.31
C GLU A 124 -38.80 22.06 22.37
N THR A 125 -38.33 21.27 23.35
CA THR A 125 -36.91 20.91 23.45
C THR A 125 -36.43 20.12 22.23
N ALA A 126 -37.22 19.16 21.75
CA ALA A 126 -36.91 18.41 20.54
C ALA A 126 -36.88 19.31 19.30
N GLN A 127 -37.83 20.24 19.16
CA GLN A 127 -37.83 21.23 18.08
C GLN A 127 -36.61 22.15 18.15
N HIS A 128 -36.24 22.62 19.34
CA HIS A 128 -35.05 23.44 19.55
C HIS A 128 -33.77 22.71 19.16
N GLU A 129 -33.63 21.43 19.50
CA GLU A 129 -32.47 20.62 19.10
C GLU A 129 -32.38 20.47 17.57
N MET A 130 -33.51 20.18 16.91
CA MET A 130 -33.59 20.09 15.46
C MET A 130 -33.19 21.42 14.80
N LEU A 131 -33.79 22.53 15.23
CA LEU A 131 -33.48 23.86 14.70
C LEU A 131 -32.02 24.24 14.97
N ARG A 132 -31.47 23.92 16.15
CA ARG A 132 -30.07 24.17 16.49
C ARG A 132 -29.13 23.41 15.55
N SER A 133 -29.45 22.16 15.23
CA SER A 133 -28.66 21.36 14.27
C SER A 133 -28.70 21.94 12.85
N VAL A 134 -29.82 22.54 12.46
CA VAL A 134 -29.98 23.19 11.15
C VAL A 134 -29.22 24.51 11.12
N ILE A 135 -29.32 25.31 12.18
CA ILE A 135 -28.56 26.55 12.33
C ILE A 135 -27.06 26.28 12.24
N THR A 136 -26.54 25.27 12.96
CA THR A 136 -25.10 24.95 12.92
C THR A 136 -24.62 24.50 11.55
N LYS A 137 -25.46 23.76 10.79
CA LYS A 137 -25.16 23.40 9.40
C LYS A 137 -25.08 24.64 8.51
N TYR A 138 -26.05 25.54 8.60
CA TYR A 138 -26.05 26.76 7.80
C TYR A 138 -24.94 27.72 8.18
N THR A 139 -24.62 27.89 9.47
CA THR A 139 -23.49 28.73 9.89
C THR A 139 -22.18 28.21 9.33
N ARG A 140 -21.97 26.88 9.35
CA ARG A 140 -20.79 26.26 8.74
C ARG A 140 -20.73 26.49 7.24
N SER A 141 -21.84 26.32 6.53
CA SER A 141 -21.91 26.58 5.08
C SER A 141 -21.62 28.06 4.77
N ILE A 142 -22.15 28.99 5.56
CA ILE A 142 -21.85 30.43 5.42
C ILE A 142 -20.37 30.70 5.66
N GLU A 143 -19.76 30.07 6.67
CA GLU A 143 -18.32 30.20 6.93
C GLU A 143 -17.48 29.70 5.75
N GLU A 144 -17.78 28.51 5.21
CA GLU A 144 -17.12 27.92 4.05
C GLU A 144 -17.24 28.83 2.81
N LEU A 145 -18.45 29.30 2.51
CA LEU A 145 -18.68 30.25 1.41
C LEU A 145 -17.98 31.59 1.64
N SER A 146 -17.90 32.06 2.89
CA SER A 146 -17.20 33.30 3.22
C SER A 146 -15.69 33.18 3.02
N LYS A 147 -15.10 32.01 3.34
CA LYS A 147 -13.68 31.71 3.09
C LYS A 147 -13.42 31.65 1.59
N PHE A 148 -14.22 30.88 0.85
CA PHE A 148 -14.13 30.82 -0.61
C PHE A 148 -14.25 32.21 -1.26
N ARG A 149 -15.19 33.04 -0.80
CA ARG A 149 -15.32 34.42 -1.28
C ARG A 149 -14.08 35.27 -0.98
N LYS A 150 -13.43 35.09 0.17
CA LYS A 150 -12.19 35.80 0.51
C LYS A 150 -11.04 35.36 -0.39
N GLU A 151 -10.88 34.06 -0.62
CA GLU A 151 -9.88 33.48 -1.54
C GLU A 151 -10.11 33.96 -2.98
N LEU A 152 -11.35 33.92 -3.46
CA LEU A 152 -11.70 34.44 -4.78
C LEU A 152 -11.42 35.94 -4.91
N LYS A 153 -11.71 36.73 -3.87
CA LYS A 153 -11.35 38.15 -3.87
C LYS A 153 -9.84 38.39 -3.85
N ALA A 154 -9.07 37.52 -3.19
CA ALA A 154 -7.61 37.61 -3.16
C ALA A 154 -7.04 37.31 -4.56
N THR A 155 -7.44 36.20 -5.17
CA THR A 155 -7.03 35.82 -6.52
C THR A 155 -7.43 36.87 -7.56
N VAL A 156 -8.65 37.43 -7.50
CA VAL A 156 -9.05 38.54 -8.39
C VAL A 156 -8.16 39.78 -8.19
N LYS A 157 -7.72 40.08 -6.96
CA LYS A 157 -6.77 41.18 -6.72
C LYS A 157 -5.39 40.87 -7.29
N GLU A 158 -4.93 39.64 -7.18
CA GLU A 158 -3.68 39.17 -7.80
C GLU A 158 -3.74 39.26 -9.32
N PHE A 159 -4.90 38.99 -9.93
CA PHE A 159 -5.06 39.05 -11.39
C PHE A 159 -5.30 40.46 -11.95
N LYS A 160 -5.68 41.42 -11.11
CA LYS A 160 -5.98 42.81 -11.50
C LYS A 160 -4.83 43.52 -12.25
N PRO A 161 -3.54 43.37 -11.90
CA PRO A 161 -2.43 43.94 -12.67
C PRO A 161 -2.34 43.36 -14.07
N TYR A 162 -2.54 42.05 -14.25
CA TYR A 162 -2.49 41.43 -15.58
C TYR A 162 -3.65 41.88 -16.47
N GLU A 163 -4.85 42.08 -15.89
CA GLU A 163 -5.97 42.68 -16.62
C GLU A 163 -5.65 44.10 -17.12
N LYS A 164 -4.95 44.90 -16.30
CA LYS A 164 -4.48 46.24 -16.74
C LYS A 164 -3.48 46.14 -17.88
N VAL A 165 -2.51 45.24 -17.78
CA VAL A 165 -1.52 45.03 -18.84
C VAL A 165 -2.21 44.59 -20.14
N LEU A 166 -3.17 43.66 -20.07
CA LEU A 166 -3.93 43.22 -21.25
C LEU A 166 -4.71 44.37 -21.89
N LYS A 167 -5.34 45.24 -21.08
CA LYS A 167 -6.01 46.44 -21.58
C LYS A 167 -5.01 47.40 -22.23
N GLU A 168 -3.87 47.66 -21.59
CA GLU A 168 -2.82 48.51 -22.17
C GLU A 168 -2.25 47.95 -23.48
N VAL A 169 -2.08 46.62 -23.59
CA VAL A 169 -1.60 45.98 -24.81
C VAL A 169 -2.62 46.13 -25.94
N VAL A 170 -3.91 45.94 -25.66
CA VAL A 170 -4.97 46.17 -26.66
C VAL A 170 -5.06 47.64 -27.06
N GLU A 171 -4.84 48.58 -26.13
CA GLU A 171 -4.83 50.02 -26.44
C GLU A 171 -3.60 50.46 -27.25
N LYS A 172 -2.43 49.86 -27.00
CA LYS A 172 -1.16 50.23 -27.65
C LYS A 172 -0.92 49.49 -28.96
N SER A 173 -1.57 48.36 -29.19
CA SER A 173 -1.36 47.55 -30.38
C SER A 173 -2.64 47.42 -31.20
N ASP A 174 -2.57 47.93 -32.43
CA ASP A 174 -3.67 47.84 -33.42
C ASP A 174 -3.93 46.39 -33.90
N ILE A 175 -3.17 45.42 -33.39
CA ILE A 175 -3.21 44.01 -33.78
C ILE A 175 -4.41 43.29 -33.14
N PHE A 176 -4.85 43.75 -31.96
CA PHE A 176 -5.92 43.12 -31.18
C PHE A 176 -7.14 44.05 -31.11
N GLN A 177 -8.32 43.52 -31.45
CA GLN A 177 -9.56 44.31 -31.42
C GLN A 177 -10.21 44.32 -30.04
N SER A 178 -9.93 43.30 -29.22
CA SER A 178 -10.49 43.13 -27.88
C SER A 178 -9.52 42.33 -27.02
N VAL A 179 -9.63 42.51 -25.70
CA VAL A 179 -8.92 41.68 -24.71
C VAL A 179 -9.23 40.19 -24.91
N LYS A 180 -10.44 39.86 -25.37
CA LYS A 180 -10.81 38.48 -25.71
C LYS A 180 -10.09 37.96 -26.95
N ASP A 181 -9.98 38.77 -28.01
CA ASP A 181 -9.23 38.42 -29.24
C ASP A 181 -7.74 38.21 -28.94
N CYS A 182 -7.16 39.00 -28.03
CA CYS A 182 -5.80 38.78 -27.55
C CYS A 182 -5.66 37.44 -26.82
N MET A 183 -6.61 37.07 -25.95
CA MET A 183 -6.57 35.79 -25.25
C MET A 183 -6.76 34.61 -26.22
N ASP A 184 -7.77 34.66 -27.10
CA ASP A 184 -8.09 33.59 -28.03
C ASP A 184 -6.90 33.30 -28.99
N ARG A 185 -6.17 34.35 -29.42
CA ARG A 185 -4.94 34.17 -30.22
C ARG A 185 -3.77 33.63 -29.41
N CYS A 186 -3.60 34.07 -28.17
CA CYS A 186 -2.60 33.48 -27.27
C CYS A 186 -2.88 32.01 -27.02
N ASP A 187 -4.14 31.63 -26.80
CA ASP A 187 -4.56 30.24 -26.62
C ASP A 187 -4.30 29.41 -27.89
N ALA A 188 -4.63 29.95 -29.06
CA ALA A 188 -4.33 29.30 -30.33
C ALA A 188 -2.82 29.13 -30.56
N LEU A 189 -2.00 30.12 -30.20
CA LEU A 189 -0.54 30.03 -30.27
C LEU A 189 0.02 29.02 -29.28
N MET A 190 -0.53 28.96 -28.05
CA MET A 190 -0.13 27.97 -27.06
C MET A 190 -0.48 26.54 -27.51
N LEU A 191 -1.66 26.33 -28.09
CA LEU A 191 -2.04 25.04 -28.66
C LEU A 191 -1.14 24.65 -29.83
N ALA A 192 -0.89 25.59 -30.76
CA ALA A 192 0.04 25.36 -31.87
C ALA A 192 1.46 25.03 -31.37
N GLN A 193 1.94 25.71 -30.32
CA GLN A 193 3.24 25.43 -29.71
C GLN A 193 3.32 24.00 -29.16
N VAL A 194 2.25 23.52 -28.51
CA VAL A 194 2.17 22.14 -28.02
C VAL A 194 2.18 21.15 -29.18
N GLU A 195 1.36 21.35 -30.21
CA GLU A 195 1.31 20.49 -31.39
C GLU A 195 2.66 20.44 -32.13
N ILE A 196 3.32 21.58 -32.31
CA ILE A 196 4.66 21.67 -32.91
C ILE A 196 5.66 20.90 -32.05
N SER A 197 5.64 21.08 -30.73
CA SER A 197 6.56 20.37 -29.83
C SER A 197 6.37 18.85 -29.89
N GLU A 198 5.12 18.38 -29.99
CA GLU A 198 4.80 16.96 -30.16
C GLU A 198 5.26 16.42 -31.52
N LEU A 199 5.12 17.20 -32.59
CA LEU A 199 5.61 16.84 -33.92
C LEU A 199 7.14 16.80 -33.96
N GLU A 200 7.82 17.77 -33.35
CA GLU A 200 9.28 17.81 -33.22
C GLU A 200 9.80 16.59 -32.47
N GLN A 201 9.20 16.24 -31.33
CA GLN A 201 9.57 15.06 -30.56
C GLN A 201 9.40 13.77 -31.38
N ARG A 202 8.29 13.63 -32.11
CA ARG A 202 8.08 12.50 -33.02
C ARG A 202 9.16 12.44 -34.11
N LYS A 203 9.51 13.57 -34.71
CA LYS A 203 10.55 13.63 -35.74
C LYS A 203 11.94 13.31 -35.20
N ILE A 204 12.26 13.75 -33.99
CA ILE A 204 13.53 13.39 -33.32
C ILE A 204 13.58 11.88 -33.10
N GLN A 205 12.49 11.27 -32.62
CA GLN A 205 12.40 9.82 -32.44
C GLN A 205 12.59 9.06 -33.76
N GLU A 206 11.91 9.50 -34.84
CA GLU A 206 12.09 8.92 -36.18
C GLU A 206 13.57 9.02 -36.65
N ILE A 207 14.23 10.16 -36.44
CA ILE A 207 15.64 10.36 -36.79
C ILE A 207 16.54 9.43 -35.97
N GLU A 208 16.28 9.28 -34.67
CA GLU A 208 17.03 8.37 -33.81
C GLU A 208 16.87 6.91 -34.23
N GLU A 209 15.67 6.49 -34.61
CA GLU A 209 15.40 5.16 -35.14
C GLU A 209 16.13 4.93 -36.47
N MET A 210 16.11 5.91 -37.37
CA MET A 210 16.87 5.87 -38.62
C MET A 210 18.37 5.78 -38.36
N ARG A 211 18.90 6.56 -37.40
CA ARG A 211 20.30 6.49 -36.98
C ARG A 211 20.65 5.12 -36.40
N LYS A 212 19.80 4.56 -35.54
CA LYS A 212 19.98 3.19 -35.00
C LYS A 212 20.00 2.15 -36.12
N ARG A 213 19.09 2.25 -37.09
CA ARG A 213 19.05 1.36 -38.27
C ARG A 213 20.31 1.50 -39.12
N MET A 214 20.75 2.72 -39.40
CA MET A 214 21.98 2.98 -40.15
C MET A 214 23.19 2.35 -39.46
N VAL A 215 23.36 2.56 -38.15
CA VAL A 215 24.47 1.97 -37.38
C VAL A 215 24.44 0.43 -37.43
N LYS A 216 23.26 -0.19 -37.32
CA LYS A 216 23.11 -1.64 -37.45
C LYS A 216 23.56 -2.12 -38.83
N VAL A 217 23.06 -1.51 -39.90
CA VAL A 217 23.43 -1.87 -41.28
C VAL A 217 24.92 -1.65 -41.53
N THR A 218 25.53 -0.57 -41.02
CA THR A 218 26.97 -0.34 -41.17
C THR A 218 27.79 -1.36 -40.39
N ASN A 219 27.34 -1.78 -39.20
CA ASN A 219 28.02 -2.82 -38.41
C ASN A 219 27.91 -4.18 -39.08
N GLU A 220 26.73 -4.54 -39.59
CA GLU A 220 26.53 -5.77 -40.37
C GLU A 220 27.41 -5.77 -41.62
N ALA A 221 27.43 -4.68 -42.38
CA ALA A 221 28.31 -4.53 -43.54
C ALA A 221 29.79 -4.65 -43.14
N ALA A 222 30.23 -3.99 -42.06
CA ALA A 222 31.60 -4.10 -41.57
C ALA A 222 31.97 -5.54 -41.17
N LEU A 223 31.05 -6.27 -40.53
CA LEU A 223 31.24 -7.67 -40.19
C LEU A 223 31.34 -8.55 -41.44
N THR A 224 30.50 -8.33 -42.45
CA THR A 224 30.58 -9.07 -43.72
C THR A 224 31.89 -8.80 -44.46
N VAL A 225 32.34 -7.54 -44.51
CA VAL A 225 33.65 -7.17 -45.11
C VAL A 225 34.80 -7.81 -44.34
N LEU A 226 34.71 -7.88 -43.01
CA LEU A 226 35.72 -8.55 -42.20
C LEU A 226 35.74 -10.06 -42.44
N GLY A 227 34.57 -10.70 -42.59
CA GLY A 227 34.46 -12.10 -43.01
C GLY A 227 35.12 -12.34 -44.36
N LEU A 228 34.76 -11.55 -45.39
CA LEU A 228 35.35 -11.66 -46.73
C LEU A 228 36.87 -11.42 -46.73
N LYS A 229 37.39 -10.52 -45.89
CA LYS A 229 38.84 -10.31 -45.74
C LYS A 229 39.54 -11.52 -45.15
N ASN A 230 38.92 -12.21 -44.20
CA ASN A 230 39.47 -13.43 -43.63
C ASN A 230 39.49 -14.55 -44.68
N ASP A 231 38.39 -14.73 -45.42
CA ASP A 231 38.29 -15.72 -46.50
C ASP A 231 39.31 -15.44 -47.61
N LEU A 232 39.50 -14.17 -47.99
CA LEU A 232 40.53 -13.74 -48.95
C LEU A 232 41.93 -14.12 -48.45
N ALA A 233 42.23 -13.83 -47.18
CA ALA A 233 43.54 -14.14 -46.61
C ALA A 233 43.79 -15.66 -46.54
N GLU A 234 42.76 -16.47 -46.28
CA GLU A 234 42.85 -17.93 -46.34
C GLU A 234 43.11 -18.41 -47.77
N LEU A 235 42.37 -17.87 -48.75
CA LEU A 235 42.55 -18.20 -50.15
C LEU A 235 43.94 -17.81 -50.66
N GLU A 236 44.44 -16.63 -50.32
CA GLU A 236 45.80 -16.18 -50.68
C GLU A 236 46.88 -17.09 -50.08
N ARG A 237 46.72 -17.55 -48.84
CA ARG A 237 47.64 -18.53 -48.22
C ARG A 237 47.61 -19.85 -48.98
N SER A 238 46.43 -20.39 -49.27
CA SER A 238 46.28 -21.65 -50.01
C SER A 238 46.88 -21.56 -51.42
N TYR A 239 46.67 -20.43 -52.10
CA TYR A 239 47.22 -20.17 -53.43
C TYR A 239 48.75 -20.08 -53.39
N ASN A 240 49.31 -19.35 -52.43
CA ASN A 240 50.76 -19.25 -52.28
C ASN A 240 51.41 -20.60 -51.96
N GLN A 241 50.76 -21.43 -51.14
CA GLN A 241 51.22 -22.78 -50.86
C GLN A 241 51.20 -23.64 -52.14
N ALA A 242 50.08 -23.69 -52.86
CA ALA A 242 49.97 -24.43 -54.11
C ALA A 242 50.98 -23.95 -55.15
N ARG A 243 51.22 -22.64 -55.26
CA ARG A 243 52.23 -22.05 -56.15
C ARG A 243 53.65 -22.46 -55.76
N ALA A 244 53.96 -22.47 -54.46
CA ALA A 244 55.26 -22.92 -53.98
C ALA A 244 55.50 -24.41 -54.26
N GLU A 245 54.46 -25.25 -54.10
CA GLU A 245 54.51 -26.66 -54.45
C GLU A 245 54.69 -26.88 -55.95
N CYS A 246 53.92 -26.16 -56.79
CA CYS A 246 54.07 -26.19 -58.24
C CYS A 246 55.49 -25.82 -58.66
N SER A 247 56.06 -24.74 -58.13
CA SER A 247 57.44 -24.34 -58.42
C SER A 247 58.48 -25.39 -57.99
N LYS A 248 58.24 -26.11 -56.88
CA LYS A 248 59.11 -27.24 -56.49
C LYS A 248 59.05 -28.36 -57.52
N TRP A 249 57.85 -28.75 -57.95
CA TRP A 249 57.67 -29.79 -58.95
C TRP A 249 58.23 -29.39 -60.31
N GLU A 250 58.07 -28.13 -60.73
CA GLU A 250 58.70 -27.60 -61.94
C GLU A 250 60.22 -27.69 -61.88
N LYS A 251 60.84 -27.36 -60.74
CA LYS A 251 62.29 -27.51 -60.55
C LYS A 251 62.73 -28.97 -60.63
N ILE A 252 62.01 -29.88 -59.97
CA ILE A 252 62.30 -31.31 -60.02
C ILE A 252 62.18 -31.82 -61.46
N LEU A 253 61.12 -31.44 -62.17
CA LEU A 253 60.88 -31.83 -63.56
C LEU A 253 61.96 -31.27 -64.49
N ALA A 254 62.35 -30.00 -64.32
CA ALA A 254 63.42 -29.39 -65.10
C ALA A 254 64.77 -30.09 -64.85
N ASN A 255 65.08 -30.42 -63.60
CA ASN A 255 66.28 -31.18 -63.25
C ASN A 255 66.25 -32.58 -63.88
N ALA A 256 65.13 -33.29 -63.79
CA ALA A 256 64.97 -34.61 -64.40
C ALA A 256 65.09 -34.54 -65.94
N LYS A 257 64.53 -33.51 -66.57
CA LYS A 257 64.67 -33.28 -68.01
C LYS A 257 66.12 -33.02 -68.40
N ASN A 258 66.84 -32.21 -67.62
CA ASN A 258 68.25 -31.93 -67.84
C ASN A 258 69.13 -33.17 -67.65
N THR A 259 68.87 -33.99 -66.63
CA THR A 259 69.62 -35.24 -66.42
C THR A 259 69.37 -36.23 -67.55
N VAL A 260 68.12 -36.39 -68.01
CA VAL A 260 67.81 -37.23 -69.18
C VAL A 260 68.54 -36.71 -70.43
N ALA A 261 68.46 -35.40 -70.70
CA ALA A 261 69.14 -34.81 -71.85
C ALA A 261 70.68 -34.97 -71.79
N LEU A 262 71.29 -34.88 -70.59
CA LEU A 262 72.72 -35.13 -70.41
C LEU A 262 73.08 -36.59 -70.63
N HIS A 263 72.30 -37.53 -70.09
CA HIS A 263 72.53 -38.96 -70.31
C HIS A 263 72.35 -39.36 -71.78
N ASP A 264 71.36 -38.79 -72.47
CA ASP A 264 71.17 -39.00 -73.90
C ASP A 264 72.36 -38.45 -74.71
N LEU A 265 72.84 -37.25 -74.37
CA LEU A 265 74.03 -36.66 -75.00
C LEU A 265 75.29 -37.49 -74.76
N ASP A 266 75.51 -37.96 -73.52
CA ASP A 266 76.67 -38.78 -73.18
C ASP A 266 76.60 -40.16 -73.85
N ARG A 267 75.39 -40.73 -73.97
CA ARG A 267 75.15 -41.93 -74.77
C ARG A 267 75.54 -41.68 -76.23
N ASP A 268 75.07 -40.59 -76.84
CA ASP A 268 75.42 -40.24 -78.23
C ASP A 268 76.92 -40.04 -78.42
N ARG A 269 77.59 -39.35 -77.49
CA ARG A 269 79.05 -39.19 -77.50
C ARG A 269 79.80 -40.51 -77.38
N ALA A 270 79.33 -41.42 -76.53
CA ALA A 270 79.92 -42.74 -76.39
C ALA A 270 79.79 -43.55 -77.69
N LEU A 271 78.61 -43.51 -78.33
CA LEU A 271 78.37 -44.14 -79.62
C LEU A 271 79.30 -43.56 -80.71
N ASP A 272 79.45 -42.24 -80.75
CA ASP A 272 80.35 -41.57 -81.69
C ASP A 272 81.82 -41.93 -81.44
N GLY A 273 82.23 -42.00 -80.17
CA GLY A 273 83.58 -42.42 -79.78
C GLY A 273 83.90 -43.84 -80.21
N ILE A 274 82.98 -44.79 -79.98
CA ILE A 274 83.12 -46.20 -80.43
C ILE A 274 83.23 -46.26 -81.96
N HIS A 275 82.33 -45.58 -82.66
CA HIS A 275 82.33 -45.57 -84.13
C HIS A 275 83.60 -44.93 -84.69
N TYR A 276 84.09 -43.86 -84.07
CA TYR A 276 85.34 -43.21 -84.45
C TYR A 276 86.55 -44.13 -84.24
N MET A 277 86.65 -44.80 -83.09
CA MET A 277 87.71 -45.78 -82.83
C MET A 277 87.69 -46.93 -83.83
N TYR A 278 86.52 -47.48 -84.14
CA TYR A 278 86.35 -48.50 -85.16
C TYR A 278 86.88 -48.02 -86.52
N ARG A 279 86.45 -46.84 -86.99
CA ARG A 279 86.92 -46.27 -88.26
C ARG A 279 88.43 -46.03 -88.28
N LEU A 280 89.02 -45.58 -87.17
CA LEU A 280 90.47 -45.36 -87.06
C LEU A 280 91.25 -46.68 -87.20
N LEU A 281 90.79 -47.75 -86.55
CA LEU A 281 91.41 -49.07 -86.63
C LEU A 281 91.24 -49.71 -88.02
N CYS A 282 90.08 -49.53 -88.66
CA CYS A 282 89.87 -49.92 -90.06
C CYS A 282 90.84 -49.20 -91.00
N LYS A 283 91.01 -47.87 -90.85
CA LYS A 283 91.99 -47.08 -91.61
C LYS A 283 93.42 -47.59 -91.40
N ARG A 284 93.82 -47.90 -90.17
CA ARG A 284 95.16 -48.42 -89.87
C ARG A 284 95.46 -49.75 -90.60
N ARG A 285 94.44 -50.59 -90.80
CA ARG A 285 94.54 -51.87 -91.51
C ARG A 285 94.29 -51.76 -93.01
N ASN A 286 94.07 -50.55 -93.55
CA ASN A 286 93.64 -50.31 -94.92
C ASN A 286 92.40 -51.14 -95.32
N ARG A 287 91.44 -51.27 -94.39
CA ARG A 287 90.13 -51.90 -94.65
C ARG A 287 89.04 -50.84 -94.66
N GLU A 288 88.07 -50.98 -95.55
CA GLU A 288 86.91 -50.11 -95.54
C GLU A 288 85.98 -50.46 -94.35
N PRO A 289 85.43 -49.44 -93.65
CA PRO A 289 84.53 -49.67 -92.53
C PRO A 289 83.18 -50.22 -93.03
N VAL A 290 82.78 -51.39 -92.53
CA VAL A 290 81.56 -52.12 -92.94
C VAL A 290 80.39 -51.85 -91.98
N PHE A 291 80.66 -51.65 -90.69
CA PHE A 291 79.61 -51.54 -89.67
C PHE A 291 79.14 -50.09 -89.45
N TYR A 292 77.82 -49.88 -89.39
CA TYR A 292 77.19 -48.56 -89.18
C TYR A 292 77.14 -48.17 -87.69
N ARG A 293 76.93 -46.87 -87.39
CA ARG A 293 76.91 -46.30 -86.02
C ARG A 293 76.01 -47.06 -85.02
N ILE A 294 74.94 -47.68 -85.50
CA ILE A 294 73.94 -48.38 -84.69
C ILE A 294 74.41 -49.80 -84.29
N ASP A 295 75.30 -50.41 -85.07
CA ASP A 295 75.80 -51.77 -84.84
C ASP A 295 77.00 -51.76 -83.88
N VAL A 296 76.76 -51.28 -82.66
CA VAL A 296 77.79 -51.04 -81.63
C VAL A 296 78.50 -52.33 -81.22
N GLU A 297 77.77 -53.42 -81.07
CA GLU A 297 78.31 -54.71 -80.59
C GLU A 297 79.38 -55.24 -81.56
N ASN A 298 79.07 -55.24 -82.86
CA ASN A 298 80.01 -55.69 -83.90
C ASN A 298 81.23 -54.76 -84.02
N GLN A 299 81.03 -53.44 -83.83
CA GLN A 299 82.13 -52.47 -83.80
C GLN A 299 83.05 -52.71 -82.61
N LEU A 300 82.49 -52.92 -81.41
CA LEU A 300 83.26 -53.20 -80.20
C LEU A 300 84.01 -54.53 -80.30
N ASP A 301 83.40 -55.58 -80.85
CA ASP A 301 84.08 -56.86 -81.06
C ASP A 301 85.24 -56.76 -82.06
N TYR A 302 85.12 -55.91 -83.09
CA TYR A 302 86.22 -55.61 -83.98
C TYR A 302 87.33 -54.82 -83.28
N VAL A 303 86.96 -53.75 -82.57
CA VAL A 303 87.90 -52.91 -81.80
C VAL A 303 88.66 -53.75 -80.78
N LYS A 304 87.96 -54.62 -80.03
CA LYS A 304 88.55 -55.51 -79.02
C LYS A 304 89.58 -56.46 -79.64
N ARG A 305 89.21 -57.20 -80.69
CA ARG A 305 90.12 -58.13 -81.37
C ARG A 305 91.36 -57.42 -81.90
N GLU A 306 91.20 -56.23 -82.47
CA GLU A 306 92.31 -55.48 -83.02
C GLU A 306 93.22 -54.92 -81.93
N ILE A 307 92.67 -54.43 -80.81
CA ILE A 307 93.46 -53.99 -79.67
C ILE A 307 94.23 -55.16 -79.05
N GLU A 308 93.60 -56.33 -78.89
CA GLU A 308 94.26 -57.55 -78.40
C GLU A 308 95.45 -57.94 -79.29
N LEU A 309 95.25 -57.95 -80.62
CA LEU A 309 96.34 -58.17 -81.58
C LEU A 309 97.45 -57.12 -81.45
N LEU A 310 97.11 -55.84 -81.28
CA LEU A 310 98.12 -54.79 -81.09
C LEU A 310 98.90 -54.95 -79.80
N ILE A 311 98.25 -55.37 -78.71
CA ILE A 311 98.90 -55.68 -77.45
C ILE A 311 99.85 -56.87 -77.64
N GLU A 312 99.44 -57.91 -78.36
CA GLU A 312 100.30 -59.07 -78.67
C GLU A 312 101.51 -58.67 -79.53
N VAL A 313 101.31 -57.90 -80.59
CA VAL A 313 102.40 -57.37 -81.43
C VAL A 313 103.35 -56.51 -80.61
N HIS A 314 102.83 -55.66 -79.73
CA HIS A 314 103.66 -54.84 -78.84
C HIS A 314 104.45 -55.71 -77.86
N LYS A 315 103.82 -56.73 -77.26
CA LYS A 315 104.52 -57.70 -76.38
C LYS A 315 105.64 -58.43 -77.13
N GLU A 316 105.41 -58.88 -78.36
CA GLU A 316 106.45 -59.52 -79.19
C GLU A 316 107.56 -58.55 -79.61
N TYR A 317 107.23 -57.30 -79.94
CA TYR A 317 108.21 -56.26 -80.17
C TYR A 317 109.09 -56.02 -78.94
N MET A 318 108.48 -55.92 -77.74
CA MET A 318 109.21 -55.75 -76.48
C MET A 318 110.09 -56.96 -76.16
N LYS A 319 109.65 -58.19 -76.44
CA LYS A 319 110.47 -59.41 -76.32
C LYS A 319 111.65 -59.45 -77.30
N ARG A 320 111.46 -58.99 -78.54
CA ARG A 320 112.56 -58.92 -79.54
C ARG A 320 113.57 -57.84 -79.19
N ASN A 321 113.12 -56.69 -78.72
CA ASN A 321 113.98 -55.57 -78.31
C ASN A 321 114.78 -55.87 -77.02
N SER A 322 114.27 -56.76 -76.17
CA SER A 322 115.03 -57.28 -75.02
C SER A 322 116.04 -58.36 -75.41
N ARG A 323 115.81 -59.14 -76.48
CA ARG A 323 116.79 -60.10 -77.03
C ARG A 323 117.92 -59.45 -77.84
N SER A 324 117.68 -58.36 -78.56
CA SER A 324 118.74 -57.62 -79.27
C SER A 324 119.75 -56.97 -78.33
N LYS A 325 119.30 -56.48 -77.16
CA LYS A 325 120.18 -55.94 -76.12
C LYS A 325 121.07 -56.99 -75.42
N LEU A 326 120.75 -58.28 -75.53
CA LEU A 326 121.56 -59.38 -74.98
C LEU A 326 122.64 -59.89 -75.97
N SER A 327 122.51 -59.66 -77.28
CA SER A 327 123.54 -60.05 -78.26
C SER A 327 124.65 -59.01 -78.46
N GLU A 328 124.38 -57.72 -78.20
CA GLU A 328 125.40 -56.65 -78.26
C GLU A 328 126.46 -56.80 -77.14
N TYR A 329 126.11 -57.33 -75.97
CA TYR A 329 127.06 -57.48 -74.85
C TYR A 329 128.12 -58.61 -75.04
N SER A 330 127.98 -59.47 -76.05
CA SER A 330 128.87 -60.62 -76.26
C SER A 330 129.95 -60.37 -77.33
N SER A 331 129.86 -59.31 -78.14
CA SER A 331 130.72 -59.10 -79.30
C SER A 331 131.81 -58.03 -79.13
N GLU A 332 131.85 -57.30 -78.01
CA GLU A 332 132.80 -56.20 -77.77
C GLU A 332 134.08 -56.61 -77.00
N LYS A 333 134.22 -57.87 -76.57
CA LYS A 333 135.41 -58.34 -75.83
C LYS A 333 136.61 -58.77 -76.71
N ASP A 334 136.44 -58.92 -78.03
CA ASP A 334 137.43 -59.60 -78.88
C ASP A 334 138.31 -58.72 -79.80
N MET A 335 138.27 -57.38 -79.69
CA MET A 335 139.13 -56.49 -80.51
C MET A 335 140.14 -55.62 -79.72
N VAL A 336 140.51 -56.03 -78.50
CA VAL A 336 141.74 -55.56 -77.84
C VAL A 336 142.85 -56.58 -78.10
N LYS A 337 143.63 -56.40 -79.17
CA LYS A 337 145.03 -56.87 -79.32
C LYS A 337 145.61 -56.48 -80.69
N CYS A 338 146.84 -55.95 -80.63
CA CYS A 338 147.75 -55.47 -81.68
C CYS A 338 147.56 -54.02 -82.14
#